data_AF-A0A8J6LZI1-F1
#
_entry.id   AF-A0A8J6LZI1-F1
#
_cell.length_a   1.000
_cell.length_b   1.000
_cell.length_c   1.000
_cell.angle_alpha   90.00
_cell.angle_beta   90.00
_cell.angle_gamma   90.00
#
_symmetry.space_group_name_H-M   'P 1'
#
loop_
_entity.id
_entity.type
_entity.pdbx_description
1 polymer ?
#
loop_
_entity_poly.entity_id
_entity_poly.type
_entity_poly.pdbx_seq_one_letter_code
_entity_poly.pdbx_strand_id
1 'polypeptide(L)'
;MHLKQNAKAIEEFEYRLQCHDEYFQNYPLEQGLKTAPPENHYMVYNQAQWQHFQAGVNWLYLQNLDAAQAHLAEVMPLLKQSMAACYSIELPLYFSYFQTALLLGLPEDANEAANIVAKLEPASNRASELMQVLMAKLWLGYSDIPEAWLKTITRSEQNKGHSLIYVGFSAALKAFAGSNKPALASAITTILEHHRHVLRYLRWTANITQLYETTSTLLVIIAKQRGWNIKPMIGTTQYQIKIRPEDYLHREGMTSKTRVEVCTDFLPDVFVDNPVYR
;
A
#
# COMPACT_ATOMS: atom_id res chain seq x y z
N MET A 1 1.92 -17.50 2.06
CA MET A 1 2.32 -17.14 0.68
C MET A 1 2.99 -18.32 -0.04
N HIS A 2 2.19 -19.22 -0.61
CA HIS A 2 2.69 -20.30 -1.47
C HIS A 2 2.76 -19.82 -2.92
N LEU A 3 3.70 -18.93 -3.25
CA LEU A 3 4.06 -18.76 -4.66
C LEU A 3 4.69 -20.08 -5.11
N LYS A 4 3.96 -20.87 -5.91
CA LYS A 4 4.59 -21.97 -6.65
C LYS A 4 5.78 -21.39 -7.40
N GLN A 5 6.97 -21.93 -7.13
CA GLN A 5 8.27 -21.49 -7.63
C GLN A 5 8.24 -21.32 -9.15
N ASN A 6 7.89 -20.12 -9.62
CA ASN A 6 8.07 -19.72 -10.99
C ASN A 6 9.43 -19.03 -11.05
N ALA A 7 10.43 -19.68 -11.65
CA ALA A 7 11.79 -19.16 -11.72
C ALA A 7 11.83 -17.71 -12.25
N LYS A 8 10.98 -17.36 -13.22
CA LYS A 8 10.88 -16.01 -13.78
C LYS A 8 10.33 -14.98 -12.80
N ALA A 9 9.45 -15.39 -11.90
CA ALA A 9 8.95 -14.49 -10.85
C ALA A 9 10.05 -14.24 -9.80
N ILE A 10 10.81 -15.28 -9.44
CA ILE A 10 11.96 -15.16 -8.52
C ILE A 10 13.00 -14.20 -9.10
N GLU A 11 13.40 -14.40 -10.36
CA GLU A 11 14.35 -13.53 -11.08
C GLU A 11 13.91 -12.04 -11.08
N GLU A 12 12.60 -11.77 -11.17
CA GLU A 12 12.08 -10.41 -11.11
C GLU A 12 12.18 -9.79 -9.70
N PHE A 13 11.91 -10.56 -8.65
CA PHE A 13 12.06 -10.08 -7.28
C PHE A 13 13.54 -9.88 -6.90
N GLU A 14 14.42 -10.79 -7.32
CA GLU A 14 15.87 -10.64 -7.13
C GLU A 14 16.41 -9.39 -7.86
N TYR A 15 15.94 -9.14 -9.07
CA TYR A 15 16.29 -7.93 -9.81
C TYR A 15 15.83 -6.65 -9.11
N ARG A 16 14.60 -6.63 -8.60
CA ARG A 16 14.09 -5.48 -7.82
C ARG A 16 14.94 -5.22 -6.59
N LEU A 17 15.37 -6.26 -5.90
CA LEU A 17 16.29 -6.14 -4.77
C LEU A 17 17.64 -5.54 -5.18
N GLN A 18 18.20 -5.96 -6.31
CA GLN A 18 19.40 -5.33 -6.86
C GLN A 18 19.20 -3.83 -7.11
N CYS A 19 18.07 -3.42 -7.68
CA CYS A 19 17.76 -1.99 -7.88
C CYS A 19 17.70 -1.22 -6.54
N HIS A 20 17.16 -1.83 -5.48
CA HIS A 20 17.14 -1.22 -4.14
C HIS A 20 18.54 -1.14 -3.53
N ASP A 21 19.37 -2.18 -3.68
CA ASP A 21 20.75 -2.17 -3.19
C ASP A 21 21.59 -1.10 -3.89
N GLU A 22 21.45 -0.97 -5.22
CA GLU A 22 22.08 0.09 -6.00
C GLU A 22 21.59 1.48 -5.57
N TYR A 23 20.31 1.63 -5.23
CA TYR A 23 19.80 2.87 -4.65
C TYR A 23 20.54 3.21 -3.34
N PHE A 24 20.63 2.27 -2.40
CA PHE A 24 21.29 2.52 -1.11
C PHE A 24 22.79 2.82 -1.26
N GLN A 25 23.45 2.21 -2.26
CA GLN A 25 24.86 2.48 -2.56
C GLN A 25 25.07 3.86 -3.18
N ASN A 26 24.22 4.27 -4.13
CA ASN A 26 24.38 5.52 -4.88
C ASN A 26 23.78 6.74 -4.18
N TYR A 27 22.78 6.52 -3.33
CA TYR A 27 22.08 7.56 -2.57
C TYR A 27 22.00 7.21 -1.07
N PRO A 28 23.15 7.07 -0.36
CA PRO A 28 23.14 6.84 1.08
C PRO A 28 22.38 7.95 1.82
N LEU A 29 21.67 7.58 2.88
CA LEU A 29 20.86 8.51 3.69
C LEU A 29 21.68 9.71 4.15
N GLU A 30 22.89 9.48 4.66
CA GLU A 30 23.78 10.54 5.15
C GLU A 30 24.20 11.50 4.05
N GLN A 31 24.38 11.00 2.83
CA GLN A 31 24.69 11.84 1.68
C GLN A 31 23.47 12.67 1.27
N GLY A 32 22.28 12.06 1.22
CA GLY A 32 21.03 12.76 0.94
C GLY A 32 20.75 13.89 1.94
N LEU A 33 20.98 13.64 3.23
CA LEU A 33 20.82 14.66 4.29
C LEU A 33 21.89 15.76 4.24
N LYS A 34 23.09 15.48 3.71
CA LYS A 34 24.13 16.51 3.53
C LYS A 34 23.87 17.42 2.33
N THR A 35 23.23 16.90 1.29
CA THR A 35 23.04 17.63 0.02
C THR A 35 21.67 18.31 -0.06
N ALA A 36 20.66 17.80 0.63
CA ALA A 36 19.36 18.42 0.70
C ALA A 36 19.37 19.62 1.68
N PRO A 37 18.65 20.71 1.37
CA PRO A 37 18.33 21.73 2.36
C PRO A 37 17.58 21.12 3.56
N PRO A 38 17.74 21.65 4.80
CA PRO A 38 17.07 21.13 5.99
C PRO A 38 15.57 20.94 5.85
N GLU A 39 14.89 21.84 5.13
CA GLU A 39 13.46 21.78 4.84
C GLU A 39 13.03 20.63 3.94
N ASN A 40 13.97 19.98 3.26
CA ASN A 40 13.71 18.81 2.42
C ASN A 40 14.16 17.50 3.07
N HIS A 41 14.70 17.53 4.30
CA HIS A 41 15.12 16.31 5.01
C HIS A 41 13.96 15.32 5.17
N TYR A 42 12.73 15.79 5.36
CA TYR A 42 11.55 14.91 5.44
C TYR A 42 11.38 14.04 4.18
N MET A 43 11.66 14.59 2.99
CA MET A 43 11.58 13.84 1.72
C MET A 43 12.68 12.79 1.64
N VAL A 44 13.89 13.11 2.12
CA VAL A 44 15.01 12.16 2.15
C VAL A 44 14.67 10.96 3.04
N TYR A 45 14.16 11.21 4.26
CA TYR A 45 13.73 10.14 5.17
C TYR A 45 12.56 9.33 4.60
N ASN A 46 11.56 9.99 4.00
CA ASN A 46 10.41 9.31 3.38
C ASN A 46 10.87 8.40 2.22
N GLN A 47 11.75 8.90 1.36
CA GLN A 47 12.29 8.10 0.27
C GLN A 47 13.05 6.87 0.81
N ALA A 48 13.94 7.03 1.80
CA ALA A 48 14.67 5.92 2.40
C ALA A 48 13.71 4.89 3.03
N GLN A 49 12.72 5.36 3.79
CA GLN A 49 11.67 4.52 4.37
C GLN A 49 10.98 3.66 3.30
N TRP A 50 10.65 4.27 2.17
CA TRP A 50 9.94 3.58 1.10
C TRP A 50 10.78 2.50 0.41
N GLN A 51 12.07 2.75 0.25
CA GLN A 51 13.02 1.76 -0.30
C GLN A 51 13.17 0.57 0.65
N HIS A 52 13.30 0.82 1.96
CA HIS A 52 13.31 -0.24 2.96
C HIS A 52 12.01 -1.04 2.96
N PHE A 53 10.86 -0.38 2.90
CA PHE A 53 9.58 -1.07 2.85
C PHE A 53 9.48 -2.00 1.64
N GLN A 54 9.79 -1.51 0.44
CA GLN A 54 9.74 -2.29 -0.79
C GLN A 54 10.72 -3.46 -0.81
N ALA A 55 11.97 -3.23 -0.39
CA ALA A 55 12.96 -4.30 -0.24
C ALA A 55 12.47 -5.37 0.74
N GLY A 56 11.91 -4.96 1.88
CA GLY A 56 11.31 -5.88 2.85
C GLY A 56 10.19 -6.72 2.26
N VAL A 57 9.28 -6.12 1.49
CA VAL A 57 8.20 -6.84 0.79
C VAL A 57 8.74 -7.80 -0.26
N ASN A 58 9.75 -7.40 -1.05
CA ASN A 58 10.37 -8.28 -2.04
C ASN A 58 11.05 -9.49 -1.38
N TRP A 59 11.73 -9.30 -0.25
CA TRP A 59 12.29 -10.40 0.54
C TRP A 59 11.22 -11.33 1.13
N LEU A 60 10.07 -10.80 1.55
CA LEU A 60 8.92 -11.62 1.94
C LEU A 60 8.42 -12.46 0.77
N TYR A 61 8.37 -11.91 -0.45
CA TYR A 61 8.03 -12.66 -1.67
C TYR A 61 9.03 -13.77 -1.98
N LEU A 62 10.31 -13.57 -1.67
CA LEU A 62 11.36 -14.58 -1.77
C LEU A 62 11.44 -15.53 -0.56
N GLN A 63 10.54 -15.37 0.42
CA GLN A 63 10.51 -16.16 1.66
C GLN A 63 11.79 -16.09 2.50
N ASN A 64 12.57 -15.00 2.35
CA ASN A 64 13.72 -14.71 3.19
C ASN A 64 13.29 -13.80 4.35
N LEU A 65 12.81 -14.42 5.43
CA LEU A 65 12.22 -13.70 6.56
C LEU A 65 13.22 -12.82 7.30
N ASP A 66 14.47 -13.26 7.45
CA ASP A 66 15.50 -12.51 8.17
C ASP A 66 15.86 -11.22 7.43
N ALA A 67 16.09 -11.31 6.12
CA ALA A 67 16.37 -10.13 5.29
C ALA A 67 15.15 -9.20 5.23
N ALA A 68 13.94 -9.76 5.10
CA ALA A 68 12.72 -8.97 5.17
C ALA A 68 12.61 -8.20 6.48
N GLN A 69 12.81 -8.87 7.62
CA GLN A 69 12.73 -8.25 8.93
C GLN A 69 13.78 -7.15 9.12
N ALA A 70 15.02 -7.37 8.63
CA ALA A 70 16.07 -6.36 8.70
C ALA A 70 15.65 -5.06 7.98
N HIS A 71 15.09 -5.15 6.77
CA HIS A 71 14.61 -3.97 6.05
C HIS A 71 13.36 -3.35 6.71
N LEU A 72 12.39 -4.18 7.12
CA LEU A 72 11.14 -3.67 7.71
C LEU A 72 11.35 -2.98 9.07
N ALA A 73 12.40 -3.35 9.81
CA ALA A 73 12.76 -2.70 11.08
C ALA A 73 13.15 -1.22 10.91
N GLU A 74 13.72 -0.84 9.77
CA GLU A 74 14.15 0.54 9.49
C GLU A 74 12.98 1.46 9.10
N VAL A 75 11.86 0.88 8.67
CA VAL A 75 10.75 1.61 8.05
C VAL A 75 10.13 2.62 9.02
N MET A 76 9.73 2.17 10.22
CA MET A 76 9.04 3.03 11.18
C MET A 76 9.94 4.11 11.79
N PRO A 77 11.19 3.82 12.19
CA PRO A 77 12.13 4.86 12.60
C PRO A 77 12.30 5.97 11.54
N LEU A 78 12.50 5.61 10.27
CA LEU A 78 12.65 6.57 9.19
C LEU A 78 11.37 7.37 8.94
N LEU A 79 10.20 6.73 9.03
CA LEU A 79 8.92 7.44 8.88
C LEU A 79 8.70 8.49 9.96
N LYS A 80 9.02 8.13 11.22
CA LYS A 80 8.95 9.07 12.36
C LYS A 80 9.95 10.22 12.20
N GLN A 81 11.16 9.94 11.71
CA GLN A 81 12.14 11.00 11.38
C GLN A 81 11.65 11.91 10.25
N SER A 82 11.00 11.36 9.22
CA SER A 82 10.35 12.15 8.16
C SER A 82 9.30 13.09 8.74
N MET A 83 8.42 12.57 9.59
CA MET A 83 7.38 13.36 10.26
C MET A 83 7.97 14.45 11.16
N ALA A 84 9.01 14.14 11.93
CA ALA A 84 9.70 15.11 12.79
C ALA A 84 10.42 16.21 12.00
N ALA A 85 10.91 15.88 10.79
CA ALA A 85 11.54 16.84 9.88
C ALA A 85 10.53 17.63 9.03
N CYS A 86 9.24 17.26 9.05
CA CYS A 86 8.20 17.94 8.30
C CYS A 86 7.62 19.09 9.13
N TYR A 87 7.72 20.32 8.61
CA TYR A 87 7.25 21.53 9.30
C TYR A 87 5.72 21.69 9.31
N SER A 88 4.99 20.88 8.54
CA SER A 88 3.54 20.93 8.40
C SER A 88 2.92 19.56 8.68
N ILE A 89 1.69 19.56 9.22
CA ILE A 89 0.89 18.34 9.28
C ILE A 89 0.35 18.06 7.88
N GLU A 90 1.00 17.15 7.16
CA GLU A 90 0.58 16.73 5.83
C GLU A 90 -0.22 15.43 5.89
N LEU A 91 -1.49 15.49 5.47
CA LEU A 91 -2.38 14.33 5.45
C LEU A 91 -1.74 13.10 4.76
N PRO A 92 -1.08 13.20 3.59
CA PRO A 92 -0.44 12.05 2.96
C PRO A 92 0.67 11.41 3.82
N LEU A 93 1.44 12.19 4.57
CA LEU A 93 2.53 11.69 5.40
C LEU A 93 1.99 10.94 6.63
N TYR A 94 1.00 11.53 7.32
CA TYR A 94 0.34 10.88 8.46
C TYR A 94 -0.50 9.67 8.03
N PHE A 95 -1.10 9.70 6.83
CA PHE A 95 -1.73 8.53 6.26
C PHE A 95 -0.72 7.43 5.92
N SER A 96 0.47 7.79 5.42
CA SER A 96 1.56 6.81 5.22
C SER A 96 1.99 6.16 6.54
N TYR A 97 2.09 6.95 7.63
CA TYR A 97 2.34 6.43 8.98
C TYR A 97 1.27 5.45 9.43
N PHE A 98 0.00 5.81 9.27
CA PHE A 98 -1.13 4.93 9.57
C PHE A 98 -1.11 3.63 8.75
N GLN A 99 -0.95 3.72 7.42
CA GLN A 99 -0.91 2.55 6.54
C GLN A 99 0.25 1.62 6.92
N THR A 100 1.42 2.19 7.19
CA THR A 100 2.64 1.41 7.41
C THR A 100 2.56 0.70 8.74
N ALA A 101 2.05 1.37 9.79
CA ALA A 101 1.78 0.75 11.07
C ALA A 101 0.78 -0.42 10.96
N LEU A 102 -0.27 -0.28 10.12
CA LEU A 102 -1.21 -1.37 9.85
C LEU A 102 -0.59 -2.54 9.06
N LEU A 103 0.35 -2.29 8.16
CA LEU A 103 0.99 -3.36 7.42
C LEU A 103 2.02 -4.11 8.28
N LEU A 104 2.66 -3.42 9.22
CA LEU A 104 3.71 -3.99 10.06
C LEU A 104 3.23 -4.64 11.36
N GLY A 105 1.93 -4.65 11.66
CA GLY A 105 1.47 -5.25 12.92
C GLY A 105 1.61 -4.33 14.12
N LEU A 106 1.60 -3.00 13.95
CA LEU A 106 1.90 -2.02 15.00
C LEU A 106 0.66 -1.22 15.40
N PRO A 107 -0.22 -1.76 16.27
CA PRO A 107 -1.52 -1.18 16.56
C PRO A 107 -1.44 0.13 17.36
N GLU A 108 -0.42 0.30 18.20
CA GLU A 108 -0.22 1.54 18.96
C GLU A 108 0.09 2.71 18.03
N ASP A 109 1.06 2.54 17.13
CA ASP A 109 1.40 3.53 16.09
C ASP A 109 0.21 3.75 15.13
N ALA A 110 -0.51 2.70 14.77
CA ALA A 110 -1.69 2.81 13.91
C ALA A 110 -2.81 3.62 14.59
N ASN A 111 -3.03 3.41 15.88
CA ASN A 111 -4.00 4.18 16.67
C ASN A 111 -3.58 5.65 16.79
N GLU A 112 -2.30 5.93 17.07
CA GLU A 112 -1.78 7.29 17.12
C GLU A 112 -2.01 8.01 15.79
N ALA A 113 -1.57 7.40 14.69
CA ALA A 113 -1.70 7.95 13.36
C ALA A 113 -3.18 8.16 12.97
N ALA A 114 -4.04 7.16 13.20
CA ALA A 114 -5.45 7.23 12.87
C ALA A 114 -6.16 8.36 13.63
N ASN A 115 -5.82 8.58 14.91
CA ASN A 115 -6.38 9.67 15.71
C ASN A 115 -6.05 11.06 15.15
N ILE A 116 -4.90 11.22 14.49
CA ILE A 116 -4.50 12.45 13.82
C ILE A 116 -5.24 12.56 12.48
N VAL A 117 -5.13 11.52 11.63
CA VAL A 117 -5.73 11.49 10.29
C VAL A 117 -7.25 11.68 10.33
N ALA A 118 -7.95 11.05 11.28
CA ALA A 118 -9.40 11.13 11.39
C ALA A 118 -9.94 12.54 11.75
N LYS A 119 -9.08 13.40 12.33
CA LYS A 119 -9.40 14.80 12.70
C LYS A 119 -9.09 15.79 11.59
N LEU A 120 -8.37 15.37 10.55
CA LEU A 120 -8.10 16.23 9.40
C LEU A 120 -9.39 16.39 8.60
N GLU A 121 -9.69 17.63 8.21
CA GLU A 121 -10.90 18.00 7.46
C GLU A 121 -10.54 18.32 6.01
N PRO A 122 -10.38 17.31 5.14
CA PRO A 122 -10.09 17.55 3.75
C PRO A 122 -11.28 18.20 3.05
N ALA A 123 -11.00 18.94 1.98
CA ALA A 123 -12.06 19.52 1.16
C ALA A 123 -12.96 18.42 0.58
N SER A 124 -14.28 18.63 0.62
CA SER A 124 -15.29 17.63 0.23
C SER A 124 -15.25 17.21 -1.25
N ASN A 125 -14.43 17.87 -2.07
CA ASN A 125 -14.19 17.55 -3.47
C ASN A 125 -12.89 16.75 -3.71
N ARG A 126 -12.06 16.53 -2.69
CA ARG A 126 -10.78 15.80 -2.79
C ARG A 126 -10.94 14.34 -2.39
N ALA A 127 -11.38 13.53 -3.35
CA ALA A 127 -11.76 12.14 -3.09
C ALA A 127 -10.62 11.29 -2.46
N SER A 128 -9.37 11.46 -2.88
CA SER A 128 -8.23 10.71 -2.33
C SER A 128 -8.01 11.02 -0.85
N GLU A 129 -8.08 12.29 -0.46
CA GLU A 129 -7.95 12.72 0.94
C GLU A 129 -9.13 12.20 1.78
N LEU A 130 -10.35 12.25 1.23
CA LEU A 130 -11.54 11.66 1.87
C LEU A 130 -11.37 10.16 2.11
N MET A 131 -10.81 9.41 1.16
CA MET A 131 -10.50 7.99 1.31
C MET A 131 -9.55 7.74 2.50
N GLN A 132 -8.50 8.55 2.62
CA GLN A 132 -7.51 8.44 3.69
C GLN A 132 -8.13 8.66 5.08
N VAL A 133 -8.92 9.73 5.22
CA VAL A 133 -9.64 10.03 6.47
C VAL A 133 -10.67 8.96 6.80
N LEU A 134 -11.44 8.48 5.81
CA LEU A 134 -12.44 7.44 6.02
C LEU A 134 -11.80 6.11 6.46
N MET A 135 -10.63 5.74 5.93
CA MET A 135 -9.92 4.54 6.34
C MET A 135 -9.48 4.62 7.82
N ALA A 136 -8.92 5.76 8.24
CA ALA A 136 -8.56 6.00 9.63
C ALA A 136 -9.80 5.99 10.56
N LYS A 137 -10.91 6.59 10.11
CA LYS A 137 -12.18 6.56 10.84
C LYS A 137 -12.71 5.13 11.00
N LEU A 138 -12.67 4.32 9.94
CA LEU A 138 -13.08 2.92 10.03
C LEU A 138 -12.23 2.14 11.04
N TRP A 139 -10.92 2.34 11.07
CA TRP A 139 -10.02 1.73 12.06
C TRP A 139 -10.36 2.14 13.50
N LEU A 140 -10.72 3.39 13.72
CA LEU A 140 -11.15 3.89 15.04
C LEU A 140 -12.58 3.48 15.42
N GLY A 141 -13.25 2.65 14.60
CA GLY A 141 -14.59 2.13 14.89
C GLY A 141 -15.73 3.07 14.50
N TYR A 142 -15.47 4.21 13.86
CA TYR A 142 -16.54 5.06 13.35
C TYR A 142 -17.32 4.33 12.25
N SER A 143 -18.64 4.55 12.24
CA SER A 143 -19.58 3.98 11.28
C SER A 143 -20.39 5.04 10.56
N ASP A 144 -20.29 6.30 11.01
CA ASP A 144 -20.89 7.46 10.37
C ASP A 144 -20.05 7.90 9.16
N ILE A 145 -20.65 7.80 7.98
CA ILE A 145 -20.02 8.22 6.74
C ILE A 145 -20.88 9.34 6.17
N PRO A 146 -20.37 10.58 6.08
CA PRO A 146 -21.14 11.68 5.52
C PRO A 146 -21.59 11.35 4.09
N GLU A 147 -22.90 11.46 3.83
CA GLU A 147 -23.48 11.16 2.51
C GLU A 147 -22.82 11.98 1.39
N ALA A 148 -22.44 13.23 1.67
CA ALA A 148 -21.72 14.08 0.73
C ALA A 148 -20.35 13.50 0.35
N TRP A 149 -19.62 12.92 1.32
CA TRP A 149 -18.32 12.31 1.08
C TRP A 149 -18.49 11.03 0.26
N LEU A 150 -19.48 10.20 0.60
CA LEU A 150 -19.81 8.98 -0.14
C LEU A 150 -20.16 9.27 -1.60
N LYS A 151 -20.90 10.34 -1.88
CA LYS A 151 -21.18 10.82 -3.24
C LYS A 151 -19.90 11.23 -3.98
N THR A 152 -18.99 11.97 -3.33
CA THR A 152 -17.70 12.35 -3.94
C THR A 152 -16.85 11.13 -4.28
N ILE A 153 -16.74 10.17 -3.35
CA ILE A 153 -16.01 8.91 -3.57
C ILE A 153 -16.63 8.14 -4.75
N THR A 154 -17.95 7.92 -4.74
CA THR A 154 -18.66 7.18 -5.78
C THR A 154 -18.46 7.82 -7.17
N ARG A 155 -18.51 9.16 -7.24
CA ARG A 155 -18.24 9.89 -8.49
C ARG A 155 -16.81 9.70 -8.95
N SER A 156 -15.84 9.66 -8.03
CA SER A 156 -14.43 9.41 -8.37
C SER A 156 -14.22 8.01 -8.92
N GLU A 157 -14.84 6.99 -8.33
CA GLU A 157 -14.78 5.60 -8.82
C GLU A 157 -15.28 5.46 -10.27
N GLN A 158 -16.26 6.28 -10.67
CA GLN A 158 -16.86 6.26 -12.01
C GLN A 158 -16.04 7.04 -13.05
N ASN A 159 -15.05 7.83 -12.61
CA ASN A 159 -14.24 8.62 -13.52
C ASN A 159 -13.17 7.74 -14.19
N LYS A 160 -13.27 7.60 -15.52
CA LYS A 160 -12.34 6.81 -16.35
C LYS A 160 -10.93 7.40 -16.41
N GLY A 161 -10.75 8.66 -16.00
CA GLY A 161 -9.44 9.28 -15.89
C GLY A 161 -8.80 8.94 -14.55
N HIS A 162 -7.88 7.96 -14.55
CA HIS A 162 -6.89 7.71 -13.48
C HIS A 162 -7.35 8.07 -12.06
N SER A 163 -8.48 7.50 -11.61
CA SER A 163 -8.91 7.69 -10.23
C SER A 163 -7.93 6.98 -9.31
N LEU A 164 -7.39 7.69 -8.32
CA LEU A 164 -6.62 7.12 -7.20
C LEU A 164 -7.49 6.24 -6.28
N ILE A 165 -8.79 6.14 -6.57
CA ILE A 165 -9.77 5.35 -5.83
C ILE A 165 -10.28 4.24 -6.72
N TYR A 166 -10.06 3.01 -6.27
CA TYR A 166 -10.59 1.83 -6.94
C TYR A 166 -12.10 1.69 -6.73
N VAL A 167 -12.82 1.40 -7.82
CA VAL A 167 -14.20 0.91 -7.80
C VAL A 167 -14.40 -0.17 -6.74
N GLY A 168 -15.36 0.04 -5.85
CA GLY A 168 -15.72 -0.89 -4.78
C GLY A 168 -15.45 -0.31 -3.38
N PHE A 169 -14.64 0.73 -3.25
CA PHE A 169 -14.38 1.40 -1.97
C PHE A 169 -15.66 1.99 -1.35
N SER A 170 -16.52 2.65 -2.14
CA SER A 170 -17.81 3.17 -1.65
C SER A 170 -18.76 2.06 -1.15
N ALA A 171 -18.73 0.89 -1.79
CA ALA A 171 -19.49 -0.28 -1.37
C ALA A 171 -18.92 -0.88 -0.08
N ALA A 172 -17.59 -0.92 0.07
CA ALA A 172 -16.94 -1.37 1.30
C ALA A 172 -17.30 -0.49 2.50
N LEU A 173 -17.29 0.83 2.30
CA LEU A 173 -17.75 1.82 3.28
C LEU A 173 -19.19 1.55 3.76
N LYS A 174 -20.12 1.34 2.83
CA LYS A 174 -21.52 1.00 3.14
C LYS A 174 -21.63 -0.35 3.88
N ALA A 175 -20.82 -1.33 3.50
CA ALA A 175 -20.80 -2.64 4.14
C ALA A 175 -20.31 -2.57 5.60
N PHE A 176 -19.31 -1.73 5.89
CA PHE A 176 -18.88 -1.45 7.25
C PHE A 176 -19.99 -0.79 8.08
N ALA A 177 -20.65 0.23 7.53
CA ALA A 177 -21.76 0.91 8.21
C ALA A 177 -22.94 -0.04 8.50
N GLY A 178 -23.24 -0.96 7.57
CA GLY A 178 -24.30 -1.96 7.71
C GLY A 178 -23.89 -3.26 8.40
N SER A 179 -22.65 -3.39 8.89
CA SER A 179 -22.10 -4.64 9.46
C SER A 179 -22.30 -5.88 8.57
N ASN A 180 -22.22 -5.71 7.24
CA ASN A 180 -22.55 -6.72 6.25
C ASN A 180 -21.27 -7.36 5.67
N LYS A 181 -20.82 -8.46 6.27
CA LYS A 181 -19.58 -9.17 5.87
C LYS A 181 -19.61 -9.67 4.42
N PRO A 182 -20.70 -10.30 3.92
CA PRO A 182 -20.78 -10.67 2.49
C PRO A 182 -20.65 -9.48 1.54
N ALA A 183 -21.30 -8.35 1.85
CA ALA A 183 -21.19 -7.14 1.04
C ALA A 183 -19.76 -6.58 1.05
N LEU A 184 -19.07 -6.63 2.20
CA LEU A 184 -17.67 -6.20 2.30
C LEU A 184 -16.74 -7.09 1.46
N ALA A 185 -16.90 -8.41 1.53
CA ALA A 185 -16.11 -9.35 0.73
C ALA A 185 -16.32 -9.15 -0.78
N SER A 186 -17.57 -8.90 -1.20
CA SER A 186 -17.91 -8.58 -2.58
C SER A 186 -17.27 -7.26 -3.04
N ALA A 187 -17.35 -6.21 -2.21
CA ALA A 187 -16.74 -4.93 -2.49
C ALA A 187 -15.21 -5.01 -2.64
N ILE A 188 -14.54 -5.75 -1.75
CA ILE A 188 -13.09 -6.00 -1.84
C ILE A 188 -12.75 -6.79 -3.10
N THR A 189 -13.54 -7.80 -3.46
CA THR A 189 -13.35 -8.54 -4.72
C THR A 189 -13.41 -7.60 -5.92
N THR A 190 -14.34 -6.65 -5.94
CA THR A 190 -14.42 -5.63 -7.01
C THR A 190 -13.17 -4.74 -7.05
N ILE A 191 -12.63 -4.33 -5.89
CA ILE A 191 -11.39 -3.55 -5.81
C ILE A 191 -10.22 -4.33 -6.43
N LEU A 192 -10.07 -5.61 -6.07
CA LEU A 192 -9.01 -6.48 -6.60
C LEU A 192 -9.11 -6.67 -8.12
N GLU A 193 -10.33 -6.88 -8.64
CA GLU A 193 -10.58 -6.99 -10.08
C GLU A 193 -10.22 -5.69 -10.82
N HIS A 194 -10.57 -4.55 -10.23
CA HIS A 194 -10.22 -3.25 -10.80
C HIS A 194 -8.72 -3.00 -10.77
N HIS A 195 -8.04 -3.32 -9.66
CA HIS A 195 -6.59 -3.27 -9.56
C HIS A 195 -5.93 -4.14 -10.65
N ARG A 196 -6.37 -5.39 -10.80
CA ARG A 196 -5.92 -6.29 -11.88
C ARG A 196 -6.09 -5.67 -13.28
N HIS A 197 -7.23 -5.03 -13.53
CA HIS A 197 -7.49 -4.35 -14.79
C HIS A 197 -6.50 -3.19 -14.99
N VAL A 198 -6.33 -2.33 -13.99
CA VAL A 198 -5.40 -1.19 -14.01
C VAL A 198 -3.97 -1.64 -14.29
N LEU A 199 -3.49 -2.67 -13.60
CA LEU A 199 -2.17 -3.26 -13.81
C LEU A 199 -1.94 -3.74 -15.25
N ARG A 200 -2.98 -4.23 -15.93
CA ARG A 200 -2.89 -4.71 -17.32
C ARG A 200 -2.76 -3.57 -18.34
N TYR A 201 -3.46 -2.47 -18.13
CA TYR A 201 -3.72 -1.45 -19.17
C TYR A 201 -2.98 -0.13 -18.98
N LEU A 202 -2.64 0.28 -17.77
CA LEU A 202 -1.95 1.56 -17.58
C LEU A 202 -0.47 1.44 -17.99
N ARG A 203 0.04 2.48 -18.65
CA ARG A 203 1.44 2.59 -19.11
C ARG A 203 2.35 3.26 -18.07
N TRP A 204 1.77 4.00 -17.14
CA TRP A 204 2.44 4.74 -16.05
C TRP A 204 2.68 3.90 -14.79
N THR A 205 2.07 2.73 -14.70
CA THR A 205 2.36 1.67 -13.74
C THR A 205 3.70 0.97 -13.98
N ALA A 206 4.60 1.60 -14.76
CA ALA A 206 5.94 1.08 -15.01
C ALA A 206 6.80 1.00 -13.74
N ASN A 207 6.41 1.72 -12.68
CA ASN A 207 7.08 1.72 -11.37
C ASN A 207 6.15 1.14 -10.29
N ILE A 208 5.36 0.10 -10.60
CA ILE A 208 4.62 -0.58 -9.53
C ILE A 208 5.65 -1.34 -8.70
N THR A 209 6.05 -0.71 -7.62
CA THR A 209 6.88 -1.30 -6.59
C THR A 209 6.06 -2.18 -5.65
N GLN A 210 4.73 -2.06 -5.68
CA GLN A 210 3.82 -2.79 -4.81
C GLN A 210 2.95 -3.76 -5.61
N LEU A 211 3.30 -5.03 -5.57
CA LEU A 211 2.55 -6.08 -6.26
C LEU A 211 1.33 -6.58 -5.48
N TYR A 212 1.03 -5.98 -4.33
CA TYR A 212 -0.19 -6.18 -3.56
C TYR A 212 -1.14 -4.98 -3.67
N GLU A 213 -2.43 -5.15 -3.36
CA GLU A 213 -3.40 -4.06 -3.40
C GLU A 213 -3.63 -3.49 -2.00
N THR A 214 -3.08 -2.30 -1.75
CA THR A 214 -3.05 -1.65 -0.44
C THR A 214 -4.45 -1.39 0.12
N THR A 215 -5.41 -0.91 -0.68
CA THR A 215 -6.74 -0.53 -0.19
C THR A 215 -7.47 -1.72 0.43
N SER A 216 -7.53 -2.82 -0.31
CA SER A 216 -8.14 -4.09 0.10
C SER A 216 -7.40 -4.69 1.28
N THR A 217 -6.07 -4.61 1.29
CA THR A 217 -5.25 -5.11 2.41
C THR A 217 -5.61 -4.38 3.70
N LEU A 218 -5.69 -3.05 3.68
CA LEU A 218 -6.10 -2.24 4.83
C LEU A 218 -7.55 -2.52 5.25
N LEU A 219 -8.49 -2.64 4.30
CA LEU A 219 -9.89 -2.97 4.61
C LEU A 219 -10.02 -4.35 5.27
N VAL A 220 -9.23 -5.34 4.86
CA VAL A 220 -9.18 -6.67 5.49
C VAL A 220 -8.60 -6.58 6.90
N ILE A 221 -7.51 -5.82 7.11
CA ILE A 221 -6.93 -5.60 8.44
C ILE A 221 -7.95 -4.94 9.38
N ILE A 222 -8.63 -3.89 8.93
CA ILE A 222 -9.67 -3.20 9.69
C ILE A 222 -10.85 -4.12 10.00
N ALA A 223 -11.28 -4.96 9.04
CA ALA A 223 -12.33 -5.93 9.30
C ALA A 223 -11.92 -6.93 10.38
N LYS A 224 -10.66 -7.38 10.35
CA LYS A 224 -10.11 -8.33 11.30
C LYS A 224 -10.04 -7.76 12.72
N GLN A 225 -9.63 -6.50 12.87
CA GLN A 225 -9.68 -5.75 14.13
C GLN A 225 -11.11 -5.70 14.74
N ARG A 226 -12.14 -5.75 13.88
CA ARG A 226 -13.56 -5.85 14.30
C ARG A 226 -14.04 -7.29 14.52
N GLY A 227 -13.12 -8.26 14.57
CA GLY A 227 -13.42 -9.70 14.69
C GLY A 227 -14.03 -10.32 13.42
N TRP A 228 -13.89 -9.69 12.25
CA TRP A 228 -14.45 -10.21 11.00
C TRP A 228 -13.37 -10.90 10.17
N ASN A 229 -13.43 -12.23 10.12
CA ASN A 229 -12.60 -13.01 9.20
C ASN A 229 -13.21 -13.02 7.79
N ILE A 230 -12.92 -11.97 7.00
CA ILE A 230 -13.49 -11.81 5.66
C ILE A 230 -12.65 -12.44 4.55
N LYS A 231 -11.36 -12.69 4.79
CA LYS A 231 -10.44 -13.18 3.75
C LYS A 231 -10.92 -14.49 3.08
N PRO A 232 -11.43 -15.49 3.80
CA PRO A 232 -11.95 -16.72 3.17
C PRO A 232 -13.19 -16.50 2.29
N MET A 233 -13.88 -15.37 2.46
CA MET A 233 -15.06 -15.00 1.65
C MET A 233 -14.65 -14.26 0.36
N ILE A 234 -13.41 -13.77 0.31
CA ILE A 234 -12.82 -13.17 -0.89
C ILE A 234 -12.37 -14.32 -1.78
N GLY A 235 -12.64 -14.22 -3.08
CA GLY A 235 -12.25 -15.24 -4.05
C GLY A 235 -10.73 -15.32 -4.26
N THR A 236 -10.31 -15.70 -5.45
CA THR A 236 -8.89 -15.78 -5.81
C THR A 236 -8.18 -14.44 -5.59
N THR A 237 -7.16 -14.40 -4.74
CA THR A 237 -6.30 -13.21 -4.52
C THR A 237 -4.96 -13.30 -5.26
N GLN A 238 -4.60 -14.50 -5.70
CA GLN A 238 -3.36 -14.79 -6.41
C GLN A 238 -3.57 -14.73 -7.92
N TYR A 239 -2.74 -13.94 -8.59
CA TYR A 239 -2.83 -13.73 -10.03
C TYR A 239 -1.45 -13.76 -10.67
N GLN A 240 -1.41 -14.33 -11.89
CA GLN A 240 -0.30 -14.12 -12.79
C GLN A 240 -0.57 -12.88 -13.63
N ILE A 241 0.32 -11.89 -13.56
CA ILE A 241 0.21 -10.61 -14.25
C ILE A 241 1.42 -10.37 -15.14
N LYS A 242 1.21 -9.59 -16.21
CA LYS A 242 2.28 -9.14 -17.12
C LYS A 242 2.61 -7.69 -16.83
N ILE A 243 3.68 -7.45 -16.09
CA ILE A 243 4.15 -6.12 -15.71
C ILE A 243 5.33 -5.70 -16.57
N ARG A 244 5.65 -4.41 -16.57
CA ARG A 244 6.95 -3.94 -17.07
C ARG A 244 8.03 -4.25 -16.01
N PRO A 245 9.29 -4.50 -16.41
CA PRO A 245 10.41 -4.53 -15.48
C PRO A 245 10.49 -3.24 -14.65
N GLU A 246 11.05 -3.34 -13.43
CA GLU A 246 11.25 -2.19 -12.52
C GLU A 246 11.98 -1.03 -13.19
N ASP A 247 13.04 -1.33 -13.94
CA ASP A 247 13.67 -0.40 -14.85
C ASP A 247 14.14 -1.12 -16.12
N TYR A 248 14.47 -0.34 -17.14
CA TYR A 248 15.09 -0.82 -18.39
C TYR A 248 16.58 -0.51 -18.47
N LEU A 249 17.13 0.18 -17.46
CA LEU A 249 18.51 0.65 -17.46
C LEU A 249 19.48 -0.51 -17.19
N HIS A 250 19.11 -1.43 -16.30
CA HIS A 250 19.96 -2.53 -15.87
C HIS A 250 19.59 -3.89 -16.51
N ARG A 251 18.77 -3.88 -17.58
CA ARG A 251 18.38 -5.08 -18.34
C ARG A 251 18.65 -4.91 -19.82
N GLU A 252 19.90 -5.21 -20.20
CA GLU A 252 20.33 -5.22 -21.60
C GLU A 252 19.40 -6.09 -22.46
N GLY A 253 18.96 -5.55 -23.61
CA GLY A 253 18.06 -6.23 -24.54
C GLY A 253 16.57 -6.12 -24.24
N MET A 254 16.16 -5.56 -23.10
CA MET A 254 14.75 -5.24 -22.84
C MET A 254 14.36 -3.87 -23.38
N THR A 255 13.14 -3.76 -23.92
CA THR A 255 12.60 -2.48 -24.44
C THR A 255 11.38 -2.06 -23.65
N SER A 256 10.94 -0.82 -23.81
CA SER A 256 9.69 -0.29 -23.21
C SER A 256 8.42 -1.08 -23.60
N LYS A 257 8.52 -2.01 -24.55
CA LYS A 257 7.45 -2.93 -24.96
C LYS A 257 7.51 -4.29 -24.25
N THR A 258 8.66 -4.65 -23.68
CA THR A 258 8.85 -5.92 -22.96
C THR A 258 8.00 -5.94 -21.69
N ARG A 259 7.35 -7.09 -21.46
CA ARG A 259 6.61 -7.39 -20.22
C ARG A 259 7.09 -8.70 -19.64
N VAL A 260 7.23 -8.75 -18.32
CA VAL A 260 7.59 -9.94 -17.55
C VAL A 260 6.35 -10.49 -16.86
N GLU A 261 6.25 -11.82 -16.80
CA GLU A 261 5.18 -12.50 -16.08
C GLU A 261 5.57 -12.66 -14.62
N VAL A 262 4.77 -12.11 -13.72
CA VAL A 262 4.98 -12.20 -12.27
C VAL A 262 3.75 -12.83 -11.63
N CYS A 263 3.99 -13.79 -10.74
CA CYS A 263 2.97 -14.31 -9.86
C CYS A 263 2.92 -13.44 -8.61
N THR A 264 1.76 -12.86 -8.30
CA THR A 264 1.58 -12.05 -7.10
C THR A 264 0.31 -12.46 -6.35
N ASP A 265 0.30 -12.14 -5.07
CA ASP A 265 -0.87 -12.16 -4.22
C ASP A 265 -1.29 -10.71 -3.95
N PHE A 266 -2.49 -10.32 -4.37
CA PHE A 266 -3.01 -8.98 -4.09
C PHE A 266 -3.44 -8.78 -2.64
N LEU A 267 -3.60 -9.86 -1.86
CA LEU A 267 -3.87 -9.83 -0.42
C LEU A 267 -2.95 -10.79 0.36
N PRO A 268 -1.64 -10.47 0.46
CA PRO A 268 -0.66 -11.35 1.08
C PRO A 268 -1.00 -11.67 2.55
N ASP A 269 -0.93 -12.97 2.92
CA ASP A 269 -1.14 -13.45 4.30
C ASP A 269 -0.25 -12.71 5.32
N VAL A 270 0.98 -12.35 4.94
CA VAL A 270 1.94 -11.71 5.83
C VAL A 270 1.44 -10.40 6.44
N PHE A 271 0.58 -9.67 5.73
CA PHE A 271 -0.03 -8.45 6.25
C PHE A 271 -1.36 -8.72 6.98
N VAL A 272 -2.23 -9.53 6.38
CA VAL A 272 -3.61 -9.69 6.86
C VAL A 272 -3.76 -10.76 7.94
N ASP A 273 -2.90 -11.77 7.96
CA ASP A 273 -2.97 -12.88 8.93
C ASP A 273 -2.11 -12.64 10.18
N ASN A 274 -1.55 -11.44 10.33
CA ASN A 274 -0.84 -11.04 11.53
C ASN A 274 -1.72 -11.27 12.80
N PRO A 275 -1.24 -12.03 13.80
CA PRO A 275 -2.01 -12.36 14.99
C PRO A 275 -2.34 -11.16 15.87
N VAL A 276 -1.67 -10.02 15.67
CA VAL A 276 -1.92 -8.78 16.42
C VAL A 276 -3.31 -8.19 16.13
N TYR A 277 -3.91 -8.51 14.97
CA TYR A 277 -5.22 -7.96 14.55
C TYR A 277 -6.41 -8.87 14.93
N ARG A 278 -6.32 -9.65 16.00
CA ARG A 278 -7.36 -10.61 16.43
C ARG A 278 -8.43 -10.01 17.34
#